data_AF-A0A022L095-F1
#
_entry.id   AF-A0A022L095-F1
#
_cell.length_a   1.000
_cell.length_b   1.000
_cell.length_c   1.000
_cell.angle_alpha   90.00
_cell.angle_beta   90.00
_cell.angle_gamma   90.00
#
_symmetry.space_group_name_H-M   'P 1'
#
loop_
_entity.id
_entity.type
_entity.pdbx_description
1 polymer ?
#
loop_
_entity_poly.entity_id
_entity_poly.type
_entity_poly.pdbx_seq_one_letter_code
_entity_poly.pdbx_strand_id
1 'polypeptide(L)'
;MRCGTDLPVSYFEDDLELWREQAEFAEDPGMFVLPLAPDHLHKANISGGSPYGIRLPDACADGLFVAEVAMPFVDYLNRVFSHGGFPGHPTSPEAWRIRRSLAEGMLPL
;
A
#
# COMPACT_ATOMS: atom_id res chain seq x y z
N MET A 1 -20.17 -12.20 27.75
CA MET A 1 -19.18 -11.14 27.50
C MET A 1 -19.22 -10.84 26.01
N ARG A 2 -20.01 -9.84 25.58
CA ARG A 2 -20.08 -9.43 24.17
C ARG A 2 -18.97 -8.42 23.96
N CYS A 3 -17.95 -8.78 23.21
CA CYS A 3 -16.95 -7.82 22.74
C CYS A 3 -17.69 -6.89 21.77
N GLY A 4 -17.75 -5.59 22.09
CA GLY A 4 -18.42 -4.60 21.25
C GLY A 4 -17.75 -4.55 19.88
N THR A 5 -18.52 -4.83 18.83
CA THR A 5 -18.14 -4.73 17.42
C THR A 5 -18.31 -3.30 16.90
N ASP A 6 -17.92 -2.30 17.69
CA ASP A 6 -17.90 -0.91 17.25
C ASP A 6 -16.45 -0.49 17.02
N LEU A 7 -15.88 -0.96 15.91
CA LEU A 7 -14.59 -0.55 15.36
C LEU A 7 -14.76 -0.34 13.83
N PRO A 8 -13.88 0.45 13.17
CA PRO A 8 -14.17 1.36 12.06
C PRO A 8 -14.30 0.69 10.69
N VAL A 9 -15.06 -0.40 10.61
CA VAL A 9 -15.30 -1.16 9.37
C VAL A 9 -16.01 -0.28 8.33
N SER A 10 -16.78 0.72 8.75
CA SER A 10 -17.59 1.56 7.86
C SER A 10 -16.81 2.46 6.90
N TYR A 11 -15.53 2.72 7.14
CA TYR A 11 -14.81 3.72 6.34
C TYR A 11 -14.58 3.29 4.89
N PHE A 12 -14.42 1.98 4.65
CA PHE A 12 -14.17 1.43 3.31
C PHE A 12 -15.40 0.69 2.73
N GLU A 13 -16.54 0.75 3.41
CA GLU A 13 -17.78 0.11 2.92
C GLU A 13 -18.25 0.80 1.64
N ASP A 14 -18.23 2.14 1.60
CA ASP A 14 -18.58 2.94 0.43
C ASP A 14 -17.65 2.62 -0.76
N ASP A 15 -16.33 2.54 -0.53
CA ASP A 15 -15.35 2.20 -1.57
C ASP A 15 -15.57 0.78 -2.11
N LEU A 16 -15.90 -0.17 -1.23
CA LEU A 16 -16.17 -1.56 -1.61
C LEU A 16 -17.49 -1.68 -2.39
N GLU A 17 -18.52 -0.95 -1.98
CA GLU A 17 -19.81 -0.90 -2.68
C GLU A 17 -19.64 -0.29 -4.08
N LEU A 18 -18.93 0.83 -4.18
CA LEU A 18 -18.61 1.46 -5.46
C LEU A 18 -17.84 0.51 -6.38
N TRP A 19 -16.84 -0.20 -5.85
CA TRP A 19 -16.12 -1.21 -6.63
C TRP A 19 -17.05 -2.34 -7.10
N ARG A 20 -17.96 -2.82 -6.25
CA ARG A 20 -18.93 -3.87 -6.63
C ARG A 20 -19.87 -3.42 -7.74
N GLU A 21 -20.39 -2.21 -7.65
CA GLU A 21 -21.25 -1.63 -8.68
C GLU A 21 -20.50 -1.53 -10.02
N GLN A 22 -19.28 -1.00 -10.01
CA GLN A 22 -18.45 -0.92 -11.21
C GLN A 22 -18.11 -2.31 -11.76
N ALA A 23 -17.90 -3.29 -10.87
CA ALA A 23 -17.53 -4.63 -11.24
C ALA A 23 -18.63 -5.41 -11.96
N GLU A 24 -19.90 -5.07 -11.71
CA GLU A 24 -21.04 -5.71 -12.39
C GLU A 24 -21.10 -5.36 -13.88
N PHE A 25 -20.58 -4.20 -14.29
CA PHE A 25 -20.65 -3.70 -15.66
C PHE A 25 -19.34 -3.79 -16.44
N ALA A 26 -18.21 -4.10 -15.80
CA ALA A 26 -16.90 -4.17 -16.45
C ALA A 26 -16.60 -5.58 -16.98
N GLU A 27 -15.98 -5.68 -18.17
CA GLU A 27 -15.54 -6.97 -18.74
C GLU A 27 -14.41 -7.62 -17.93
N ASP A 28 -13.54 -6.81 -17.32
CA ASP A 28 -12.50 -7.23 -16.38
C ASP A 28 -12.35 -6.17 -15.27
N PRO A 29 -13.11 -6.30 -14.17
CA PRO A 29 -13.09 -5.31 -13.09
C PRO A 29 -11.84 -5.33 -12.22
N GLY A 30 -10.93 -6.29 -12.45
CA GLY A 30 -9.85 -6.58 -11.52
C GLY A 30 -10.36 -7.00 -10.14
N MET A 31 -9.53 -6.80 -9.12
CA MET A 31 -9.84 -7.13 -7.73
C MET A 31 -9.91 -5.85 -6.90
N PHE A 32 -10.71 -5.86 -5.84
CA PHE A 32 -10.74 -4.75 -4.89
C PHE A 32 -9.37 -4.57 -4.24
N VAL A 33 -8.90 -3.33 -4.14
CA VAL A 33 -7.66 -2.98 -3.44
C VAL A 33 -8.06 -2.13 -2.23
N LEU A 34 -7.88 -2.69 -1.03
CA LEU A 34 -8.10 -1.97 0.21
C LEU A 34 -7.01 -0.91 0.37
N PRO A 35 -7.35 0.39 0.29
CA PRO A 35 -6.35 1.44 0.29
C PRO A 35 -5.71 1.59 1.68
N LEU A 36 -4.37 1.52 1.74
CA LEU A 36 -3.59 1.65 2.96
C LEU A 36 -2.69 2.89 2.97
N ALA A 37 -2.30 3.38 1.79
CA ALA A 37 -1.48 4.58 1.69
C ALA A 37 -1.74 5.32 0.36
N PRO A 38 -1.59 6.67 0.36
CA PRO A 38 -1.54 7.41 -0.89
C PRO A 38 -0.35 6.95 -1.75
N ASP A 39 -0.50 7.11 -3.06
CA ASP A 39 0.59 6.90 -4.00
C ASP A 39 1.70 7.95 -3.83
N HIS A 40 2.81 7.78 -4.57
CA HIS A 40 3.94 8.70 -4.46
C HIS A 40 3.60 10.13 -4.92
N LEU A 41 2.66 10.29 -5.86
CA LEU A 41 2.22 11.60 -6.35
C LEU A 41 1.39 12.34 -5.31
N HIS A 42 0.41 11.69 -4.70
CA HIS A 42 -0.36 12.27 -3.60
C HIS A 42 0.53 12.61 -2.40
N LYS A 43 1.53 11.78 -2.09
CA LYS A 43 2.54 12.10 -1.06
C LYS A 43 3.38 13.33 -1.40
N ALA A 44 3.57 13.62 -2.69
CA ALA A 44 4.23 14.83 -3.17
C ALA A 44 3.29 16.04 -3.27
N ASN A 45 2.04 15.92 -2.78
CA ASN A 45 1.00 16.94 -2.92
C ASN A 45 0.68 17.28 -4.39
N ILE A 46 0.78 16.27 -5.26
CA ILE A 46 0.39 16.30 -6.66
C ILE A 46 -0.85 15.42 -6.78
N SER A 47 -1.81 15.79 -7.63
CA SER A 47 -2.94 14.90 -7.95
C SER A 47 -2.37 13.56 -8.41
N GLY A 48 -2.60 12.51 -7.63
CA GLY A 48 -2.03 11.20 -7.88
C GLY A 48 -3.01 10.25 -8.53
N GLY A 49 -2.54 9.02 -8.73
CA GLY A 49 -3.33 7.89 -9.18
C GLY A 49 -3.97 7.14 -8.01
N SER A 50 -4.37 5.89 -8.29
CA SER A 50 -4.97 5.00 -7.30
C SER A 50 -4.05 4.81 -6.09
N PRO A 51 -4.60 4.75 -4.87
CA PRO A 51 -3.83 4.52 -3.66
C PRO A 51 -3.13 3.15 -3.69
N TYR A 52 -2.06 3.03 -2.92
CA TYR A 52 -1.43 1.75 -2.65
C TYR A 52 -2.24 0.99 -1.59
N GLY A 53 -2.30 -0.33 -1.71
CA GLY A 53 -3.16 -1.11 -0.84
C GLY A 53 -2.97 -2.62 -0.94
N ILE A 54 -3.81 -3.36 -0.20
CA ILE A 54 -3.82 -4.83 -0.24
C ILE A 54 -4.93 -5.29 -1.17
N ARG A 55 -4.62 -6.22 -2.06
CA ARG A 55 -5.62 -6.85 -2.92
C ARG A 55 -6.49 -7.81 -2.12
N LEU A 56 -7.81 -7.70 -2.26
CA LEU A 56 -8.79 -8.55 -1.60
C LEU A 56 -9.77 -9.18 -2.61
N PRO A 57 -10.36 -10.35 -2.29
CA PRO A 57 -10.01 -11.20 -1.15
C PRO A 57 -8.64 -11.89 -1.37
N ASP A 58 -7.90 -12.10 -0.30
CA ASP A 58 -6.68 -12.90 -0.31
C ASP A 58 -6.71 -13.85 0.88
N ALA A 59 -6.46 -15.14 0.62
CA ALA A 59 -6.41 -16.18 1.65
C ALA A 59 -4.99 -16.36 2.23
N CYS A 60 -3.99 -15.69 1.65
CA CYS A 60 -2.62 -15.72 2.13
C CYS A 60 -2.47 -14.88 3.41
N ALA A 61 -1.63 -15.36 4.33
CA ALA A 61 -1.25 -14.59 5.51
C ALA A 61 -0.40 -13.36 5.14
N ASP A 62 0.41 -13.48 4.08
CA ASP A 62 1.14 -12.36 3.48
C ASP A 62 0.41 -11.94 2.20
N GLY A 63 -0.48 -10.96 2.35
CA GLY A 63 -1.33 -10.49 1.27
C GLY A 63 -0.55 -9.79 0.17
N LEU A 64 -1.07 -9.81 -1.06
CA LEU A 64 -0.48 -9.08 -2.16
C LEU A 64 -0.66 -7.56 -2.00
N PHE A 65 0.43 -6.83 -1.82
CA PHE A 65 0.45 -5.37 -1.77
C PHE A 65 0.62 -4.78 -3.17
N VAL A 66 -0.34 -3.95 -3.59
CA VAL A 66 -0.38 -3.27 -4.87
C VAL A 66 0.16 -1.85 -4.67
N ALA A 67 1.37 -1.60 -5.18
CA ALA A 67 1.97 -0.28 -5.31
C ALA A 67 2.40 -0.08 -6.77
N GLU A 68 3.54 0.59 -7.02
CA GLU A 68 4.14 0.68 -8.37
C GLU A 68 4.40 -0.70 -9.00
N VAL A 69 4.75 -1.68 -8.16
CA VAL A 69 4.89 -3.09 -8.54
C VAL A 69 4.22 -3.92 -7.46
N ALA A 70 3.33 -4.84 -7.86
CA ALA A 70 2.69 -5.74 -6.92
C ALA A 70 3.68 -6.78 -6.37
N MET A 71 3.70 -6.97 -5.06
CA MET A 71 4.55 -7.96 -4.37
C MET A 71 3.94 -8.33 -3.01
N PRO A 72 4.39 -9.42 -2.35
CA PRO A 72 3.96 -9.71 -0.97
C PRO A 72 4.22 -8.52 -0.04
N PHE A 73 3.33 -8.28 0.92
CA PHE A 73 3.40 -7.10 1.78
C PHE A 73 4.68 -7.07 2.61
N VAL A 74 5.11 -8.23 3.12
CA VAL A 74 6.38 -8.33 3.87
C VAL A 74 7.58 -7.98 2.98
N ASP A 75 7.60 -8.43 1.73
CA ASP A 75 8.64 -8.07 0.76
C ASP A 75 8.66 -6.57 0.46
N TYR A 76 7.47 -5.96 0.32
CA TYR A 76 7.35 -4.51 0.17
C TYR A 76 7.95 -3.77 1.38
N LEU A 77 7.63 -4.19 2.61
CA LEU A 77 8.19 -3.58 3.82
C LEU A 77 9.70 -3.72 3.89
N ASN A 78 10.24 -4.91 3.62
CA ASN A 78 11.69 -5.14 3.56
C ASN A 78 12.36 -4.23 2.53
N ARG A 79 11.74 -4.07 1.35
CA ARG A 79 12.21 -3.12 0.34
C ARG A 79 12.18 -1.67 0.83
N VAL A 80 11.11 -1.25 1.49
CA VAL A 80 10.99 0.12 2.02
C VAL A 80 12.02 0.38 3.12
N PHE A 81 12.21 -0.57 4.04
CA PHE A 81 13.16 -0.45 5.16
C PHE A 81 14.62 -0.48 4.71
N SER A 82 14.97 -1.31 3.72
CA SER A 82 16.30 -1.26 3.09
C SER A 82 16.62 0.10 2.43
N HIS A 83 15.59 0.93 2.25
CA HIS A 83 15.68 2.27 1.67
C HIS A 83 15.29 3.37 2.67
N GLY A 84 15.29 3.09 3.98
CA GLY A 84 15.04 4.10 5.01
C GLY A 84 13.64 4.74 4.94
N GLY A 85 12.66 4.03 4.37
CA GLY A 85 11.32 4.55 4.11
C GLY A 85 11.09 5.11 2.70
N PHE A 86 12.14 5.22 1.88
CA PHE A 86 12.10 5.91 0.57
C PHE A 86 12.53 4.98 -0.58
N PRO A 87 11.68 4.05 -1.04
CA PRO A 87 12.03 3.02 -2.03
C PRO A 87 12.31 3.56 -3.45
N GLY A 88 12.16 4.86 -3.68
CA GLY A 88 12.46 5.52 -4.94
C GLY A 88 13.97 5.63 -5.25
N HIS A 89 14.27 5.92 -6.52
CA HIS A 89 15.64 6.15 -6.94
C HIS A 89 16.14 7.51 -6.39
N PRO A 90 17.33 7.57 -5.77
CA PRO A 90 17.86 8.82 -5.26
C PRO A 90 18.30 9.70 -6.43
N THR A 91 17.89 10.97 -6.42
CA THR A 91 18.17 11.92 -7.50
C THR A 91 19.53 12.60 -7.36
N SER A 92 20.23 12.39 -6.23
CA SER A 92 21.56 12.97 -5.97
C SER A 92 22.42 12.07 -5.07
N PRO A 93 23.76 12.22 -5.09
CA PRO A 93 24.65 11.52 -4.16
C PRO A 93 24.37 11.83 -2.68
N GLU A 94 23.86 13.02 -2.38
CA GLU A 94 23.46 13.42 -1.03
C GLU A 94 22.19 12.67 -0.59
N ALA A 95 21.16 12.63 -1.44
CA ALA A 95 19.94 11.88 -1.17
C ALA A 95 20.24 10.39 -0.93
N TRP A 96 21.17 9.82 -1.71
CA TRP A 96 21.63 8.45 -1.49
C TRP A 96 22.29 8.25 -0.12
N ARG A 97 23.16 9.18 0.32
CA ARG A 97 23.82 9.14 1.63
C ARG A 97 22.82 9.21 2.79
N ILE A 98 21.85 10.14 2.71
CA ILE A 98 20.79 10.29 3.71
C ILE A 98 19.94 9.01 3.76
N ARG A 99 19.49 8.52 2.61
CA ARG A 99 18.70 7.28 2.52
C ARG A 99 19.42 6.10 3.16
N ARG A 100 20.73 5.95 2.90
CA ARG A 100 21.55 4.90 3.50
C ARG A 100 21.61 5.03 5.01
N SER A 101 21.82 6.24 5.54
CA SER A 101 21.85 6.49 6.98
C SER A 101 20.49 6.21 7.64
N LEU A 102 19.38 6.57 7.00
CA LEU A 102 18.04 6.28 7.51
C LEU A 102 17.71 4.78 7.54
N ALA A 103 18.29 4.00 6.63
CA ALA A 103 18.10 2.55 6.57
C ALA A 103 18.88 1.78 7.66
N GLU A 104 19.84 2.42 8.34
CA GLU A 104 20.67 1.77 9.35
C GLU A 104 19.80 1.25 10.51
N GLY A 105 19.83 -0.07 10.72
CA GLY A 105 19.07 -0.74 11.80
C GLY A 105 17.57 -0.94 11.53
N MET A 106 17.07 -0.64 10.33
CA MET A 106 15.65 -0.84 10.00
C MET A 106 15.29 -2.27 9.58
N LEU A 107 16.27 -3.05 9.11
CA LEU A 107 16.05 -4.46 8.80
C LEU A 107 16.40 -5.34 10.01
N PRO A 108 15.60 -6.38 10.31
CA PRO A 108 15.96 -7.36 11.31
C PRO A 108 17.29 -8.03 10.90
N LEU A 109 18.18 -8.20 11.90
CA LEU A 109 19.45 -8.93 11.76
C LEU A 109 19.22 -10.41 11.42
#